data_AF-A0A0P9GD99-F1
#
_entry.id   AF-A0A0P9GD99-F1
#
_cell.length_a   1.000
_cell.length_b   1.000
_cell.length_c   1.000
_cell.angle_alpha   90.00
_cell.angle_beta   90.00
_cell.angle_gamma   90.00
#
_symmetry.space_group_name_H-M   'P 1'
#
loop_
_entity.id
_entity.type
_entity.pdbx_description
1 polymer ?
#
loop_
_entity_poly.entity_id
_entity_poly.type
_entity_poly.pdbx_seq_one_letter_code
_entity_poly.pdbx_strand_id
1 'polypeptide(L)'
;MRRADFYNRKRMVHLASCAAFIISTILISLILAEWHKKSLAWVKNGYLAQGTIVNLDNKPSKLNTLLQRARLHTAFAITYSVKINNALFKKNAYVDQNVYASLSEGKSVPVYIAKNGEQHNLKTNIDNQLAQSHLIYYLSKTAIITVPVFLIIHALLMLIFVRTRANILLKGFYTKHSWLNTNDNVLIWLTHSQIIVIRFDKHQTKMLAQLYQQEECLEDLIAKLKRPNIYAIDIADISAIESEYASPKLLVSTTNRAYKLSFMNYGLKHHALTQIAQNLPAHLIHSINKKSRIMGFLPWFLLSVLCVAAVLQLNNHALIIIIAAIFIIKLLPKCIFHICSPREVQRWRIPDI
;
A
#
# COMPACT_ATOMS: atom_id res chain seq x y z
N MET A 1 -17.16 22.39 -7.40
CA MET A 1 -17.79 21.06 -7.13
C MET A 1 -16.86 19.82 -7.25
N ARG A 2 -15.85 19.74 -8.14
CA ARG A 2 -15.05 18.49 -8.37
C ARG A 2 -13.93 18.15 -7.37
N ARG A 3 -13.60 19.03 -6.41
CA ARG A 3 -12.65 18.71 -5.32
C ARG A 3 -13.23 17.73 -4.31
N ALA A 4 -14.55 17.84 -4.09
CA ALA A 4 -15.30 16.87 -3.30
C ALA A 4 -15.13 15.48 -3.94
N ASP A 5 -15.27 15.33 -5.26
CA ASP A 5 -15.22 14.02 -5.91
C ASP A 5 -13.89 13.28 -5.77
N PHE A 6 -12.74 13.96 -5.74
CA PHE A 6 -11.44 13.27 -5.57
C PHE A 6 -11.22 12.83 -4.12
N TYR A 7 -11.42 13.73 -3.16
CA TYR A 7 -11.31 13.41 -1.74
C TYR A 7 -12.37 12.40 -1.30
N ASN A 8 -13.58 12.50 -1.86
CA ASN A 8 -14.67 11.55 -1.64
C ASN A 8 -14.35 10.21 -2.26
N ARG A 9 -13.81 10.14 -3.50
CA ARG A 9 -13.38 8.86 -4.11
C ARG A 9 -12.26 8.21 -3.31
N LYS A 10 -11.24 8.96 -2.88
CA LYS A 10 -10.16 8.44 -2.03
C LYS A 10 -10.70 7.93 -0.70
N ARG A 11 -11.54 8.71 -0.02
CA ARG A 11 -12.17 8.33 1.24
C ARG A 11 -13.08 7.11 1.08
N MET A 12 -13.84 7.04 -0.02
CA MET A 12 -14.72 5.92 -0.35
C MET A 12 -13.92 4.65 -0.61
N VAL A 13 -12.81 4.72 -1.37
CA VAL A 13 -11.92 3.57 -1.59
C VAL A 13 -11.28 3.11 -0.28
N HIS A 14 -10.83 4.03 0.58
CA HIS A 14 -10.33 3.67 1.91
C HIS A 14 -11.42 2.97 2.75
N LEU A 15 -12.60 3.57 2.87
CA LEU A 15 -13.70 3.00 3.66
C LEU A 15 -14.15 1.64 3.11
N ALA A 16 -14.30 1.51 1.79
CA ALA A 16 -14.68 0.26 1.15
C ALA A 16 -13.61 -0.83 1.36
N SER A 17 -12.32 -0.49 1.23
CA SER A 17 -11.23 -1.44 1.48
C SER A 17 -11.17 -1.88 2.95
N CYS A 18 -11.33 -0.94 3.89
CA CYS A 18 -11.37 -1.24 5.32
C CYS A 18 -12.59 -2.09 5.69
N ALA A 19 -13.78 -1.74 5.19
CA ALA A 19 -15.00 -2.51 5.43
C ALA A 19 -14.89 -3.92 4.87
N ALA A 20 -14.41 -4.07 3.62
CA ALA A 20 -14.19 -5.37 3.02
C ALA A 20 -13.16 -6.19 3.80
N PHE A 21 -12.07 -5.57 4.25
CA PHE A 21 -11.07 -6.22 5.12
C PHE A 21 -11.69 -6.76 6.40
N ILE A 22 -12.46 -5.94 7.12
CA ILE A 22 -13.10 -6.33 8.39
C ILE A 22 -14.09 -7.47 8.16
N ILE A 23 -15.00 -7.32 7.19
CA ILE A 23 -16.03 -8.31 6.89
C ILE A 23 -15.40 -9.63 6.47
N SER A 24 -14.46 -9.62 5.52
CA SER A 24 -13.81 -10.84 5.05
C SER A 24 -12.98 -11.52 6.13
N THR A 25 -12.27 -10.76 6.97
CA THR A 25 -11.46 -11.34 8.06
C THR A 25 -12.36 -12.02 9.10
N ILE A 26 -13.49 -11.41 9.45
CA ILE A 26 -14.48 -12.03 10.36
C ILE A 26 -15.07 -13.28 9.72
N LEU A 27 -15.52 -13.20 8.47
CA LEU A 27 -16.18 -14.32 7.78
C LEU A 27 -15.24 -15.53 7.61
N ILE A 28 -13.99 -15.31 7.19
CA ILE A 28 -12.98 -16.38 7.09
C ILE A 28 -12.70 -16.97 8.47
N SER A 29 -12.59 -16.13 9.52
CA SER A 29 -12.36 -16.60 10.89
C SER A 29 -13.51 -17.46 11.42
N LEU A 30 -14.76 -17.10 11.12
CA LEU A 30 -15.95 -17.88 11.48
C LEU A 30 -15.96 -19.24 10.77
N ILE A 31 -15.66 -19.28 9.47
CA ILE A 31 -15.56 -20.52 8.70
C ILE A 31 -14.48 -21.43 9.29
N LEU A 32 -13.29 -20.89 9.57
CA LEU A 32 -12.19 -21.65 10.17
C LEU A 32 -12.53 -22.18 11.57
N ALA A 33 -13.21 -21.37 12.40
CA ALA A 33 -13.67 -21.78 13.72
C ALA A 33 -14.71 -22.91 13.62
N GLU A 34 -15.66 -22.82 12.69
CA GLU A 34 -16.67 -23.88 12.48
C GLU A 34 -16.04 -25.18 11.98
N TRP A 35 -15.12 -25.10 11.02
CA TRP A 35 -14.39 -26.26 10.51
C TRP A 35 -13.57 -26.94 11.61
N HIS A 36 -12.91 -26.16 12.46
CA HIS A 36 -12.16 -26.70 13.60
C HIS A 36 -13.08 -27.34 14.65
N LYS A 37 -14.25 -26.75 14.91
CA LYS A 37 -15.25 -27.34 15.81
C LYS A 37 -15.77 -28.67 15.26
N LYS A 38 -16.03 -28.76 13.95
CA LYS A 38 -16.44 -30.01 13.28
C LYS A 38 -15.34 -31.05 13.31
N SER A 39 -14.08 -30.67 13.13
CA SER A 39 -12.94 -31.62 13.17
C SER A 39 -12.68 -32.21 14.55
N LEU A 40 -13.15 -31.57 15.62
CA LEU A 40 -13.08 -32.06 17.00
C LEU A 40 -14.40 -32.67 17.51
N ALA A 41 -15.43 -32.78 16.67
CA ALA A 41 -16.74 -33.26 17.10
C ALA A 41 -16.69 -34.70 17.67
N TRP A 42 -15.77 -35.53 17.18
CA TRP A 42 -15.56 -36.90 17.64
C TRP A 42 -15.13 -37.01 19.11
N VAL A 43 -14.51 -35.96 19.66
CA VAL A 43 -14.04 -35.94 21.07
C VAL A 43 -15.22 -36.02 22.03
N LYS A 44 -16.38 -35.43 21.68
CA LYS A 44 -17.58 -35.42 22.55
C LYS A 44 -18.13 -36.81 22.83
N ASN A 45 -18.00 -37.72 21.88
CA ASN A 45 -18.52 -39.09 21.97
C ASN A 45 -17.39 -40.11 22.20
N GLY A 46 -16.15 -39.65 22.34
CA GLY A 46 -14.98 -40.49 22.57
C GLY A 46 -14.81 -40.87 24.03
N TYR A 47 -13.80 -41.68 24.29
CA TYR A 47 -13.40 -42.08 25.64
C TYR A 47 -11.90 -41.86 25.84
N LEU A 48 -11.48 -41.78 27.10
CA LEU A 48 -10.07 -41.69 27.49
C LEU A 48 -9.52 -43.08 27.75
N ALA A 49 -8.33 -43.34 27.22
CA ALA A 49 -7.55 -44.53 27.54
C ALA A 49 -6.10 -44.15 27.87
N GLN A 50 -5.40 -45.07 28.53
CA GLN A 50 -3.99 -44.92 28.79
C GLN A 50 -3.18 -45.55 27.66
N GLY A 51 -2.37 -44.72 26.99
CA GLY A 51 -1.32 -45.16 26.08
C GLY A 51 0.03 -45.22 26.78
N THR A 52 1.06 -45.69 26.08
CA THR A 52 2.45 -45.70 26.53
C THR A 52 3.33 -44.99 25.52
N ILE A 53 4.30 -44.22 25.99
CA ILE A 53 5.31 -43.60 25.12
C ILE A 53 6.28 -44.69 24.68
N VAL A 54 6.44 -44.81 23.36
CA VAL A 54 7.33 -45.78 22.72
C VAL A 54 8.65 -45.14 22.34
N ASN A 55 8.63 -43.88 21.91
CA ASN A 55 9.83 -43.17 21.45
C ASN A 55 9.67 -41.65 21.61
N LEU A 56 10.75 -40.97 21.99
CA LEU A 56 10.86 -39.51 22.03
C LEU A 56 11.94 -39.05 21.04
N ASP A 57 11.56 -38.32 19.99
CA ASP A 57 12.53 -37.76 19.05
C ASP A 57 13.03 -36.39 19.55
N ASN A 58 14.30 -36.33 19.92
CA ASN A 58 14.96 -35.13 20.43
C ASN A 58 15.17 -34.06 19.34
N LYS A 59 14.97 -34.37 18.05
CA LYS A 59 15.14 -33.40 16.97
C LYS A 59 13.87 -32.57 16.80
N PRO A 60 13.93 -31.24 16.96
CA PRO A 60 12.77 -30.39 16.72
C PRO A 60 12.38 -30.48 15.24
N SER A 61 11.15 -30.89 14.97
CA SER A 61 10.64 -30.99 13.61
C SER A 61 10.27 -29.60 13.08
N LYS A 62 10.80 -29.23 11.91
CA LYS A 62 10.29 -28.06 11.16
C LYS A 62 9.02 -28.49 10.44
N LEU A 63 7.85 -28.21 11.01
CA LEU A 63 6.56 -28.50 10.38
C LEU A 63 6.40 -27.70 9.07
N ASN A 64 6.31 -28.42 7.94
CA ASN A 64 6.35 -27.83 6.59
C ASN A 64 4.98 -27.44 6.01
N THR A 65 3.86 -27.77 6.65
CA THR A 65 2.51 -27.52 6.10
C THR A 65 1.83 -26.28 6.70
N LEU A 66 1.18 -25.48 5.84
CA LEU A 66 0.47 -24.25 6.18
C LEU A 66 -0.61 -24.43 7.27
N LEU A 67 -1.29 -25.59 7.30
CA LEU A 67 -2.31 -25.92 8.30
C LEU A 67 -1.73 -26.28 9.68
N GLN A 68 -0.50 -26.79 9.75
CA GLN A 68 0.16 -27.16 11.01
C GLN A 68 1.01 -26.02 11.60
N ARG A 69 1.43 -25.06 10.76
CA ARG A 69 2.16 -23.82 11.17
C ARG A 69 1.33 -22.81 11.97
N ALA A 70 0.02 -23.01 12.11
CA ALA A 70 -0.76 -22.27 13.11
C ALA A 70 -0.28 -22.57 14.54
N ARG A 71 0.43 -23.68 14.76
CA ARG A 71 1.19 -23.96 15.98
C ARG A 71 2.62 -23.43 15.77
N LEU A 72 2.94 -22.26 16.32
CA LEU A 72 4.33 -21.79 16.37
C LEU A 72 4.84 -22.03 17.79
N HIS A 73 5.73 -23.02 17.92
CA HIS A 73 7.01 -23.04 18.63
C HIS A 73 7.60 -24.43 18.33
N THR A 74 8.89 -24.65 18.56
CA THR A 74 9.60 -25.92 18.36
C THR A 74 8.75 -27.13 18.80
N ALA A 75 8.26 -27.91 17.82
CA ALA A 75 7.41 -29.07 18.08
C ALA A 75 8.27 -30.33 18.04
N PHE A 76 8.22 -31.10 19.13
CA PHE A 76 8.94 -32.37 19.27
C PHE A 76 8.04 -33.52 18.86
N ALA A 77 8.58 -34.45 18.09
CA ALA A 77 7.86 -35.63 17.66
C ALA A 77 7.95 -36.71 18.74
N ILE A 78 6.81 -37.30 19.08
CA ILE A 78 6.71 -38.41 20.01
C ILE A 78 5.88 -39.53 19.39
N THR A 79 6.27 -40.77 19.64
CA THR A 79 5.51 -41.95 19.23
C THR A 79 4.89 -42.57 20.47
N TYR A 80 3.56 -42.70 20.47
CA TYR A 80 2.84 -43.40 21.54
C TYR A 80 2.14 -44.63 20.98
N SER A 81 1.91 -45.62 21.84
CA SER A 81 1.08 -46.78 21.56
C SER A 81 -0.14 -46.84 22.45
N VAL A 82 -1.26 -47.29 21.91
CA VAL A 82 -2.52 -47.43 22.66
C VAL A 82 -3.27 -48.67 22.18
N LYS A 83 -3.96 -49.35 23.10
CA LYS A 83 -4.77 -50.53 22.79
C LYS A 83 -6.21 -50.11 22.51
N ILE A 84 -6.71 -50.41 21.31
CA ILE A 84 -8.09 -50.13 20.88
C ILE A 84 -8.68 -51.45 20.39
N ASN A 85 -9.79 -51.91 20.98
CA ASN A 85 -10.43 -53.19 20.62
C ASN A 85 -9.44 -54.38 20.55
N ASN A 86 -8.57 -54.48 21.56
CA ASN A 86 -7.49 -55.46 21.66
C ASN A 86 -6.36 -55.41 20.62
N ALA A 87 -6.40 -54.50 19.66
CA ALA A 87 -5.29 -54.23 18.74
C ALA A 87 -4.41 -53.08 19.25
N LEU A 88 -3.09 -53.17 19.04
CA LEU A 88 -2.13 -52.15 19.43
C LEU A 88 -1.87 -51.18 18.27
N PHE A 89 -2.21 -49.92 18.46
CA PHE A 89 -1.99 -48.86 17.49
C PHE A 89 -0.81 -48.00 17.92
N LYS A 90 0.06 -47.66 16.96
CA LYS A 90 1.17 -46.72 17.16
C LYS A 90 0.94 -45.47 16.31
N LYS A 91 1.10 -44.30 16.90
CA LYS A 91 0.90 -43.03 16.21
C LYS A 91 1.94 -41.99 16.64
N ASN A 92 2.38 -41.21 15.66
CA ASN A 92 3.22 -40.04 15.90
C ASN A 92 2.35 -38.84 16.26
N ALA A 93 2.71 -38.16 17.34
CA ALA A 93 2.14 -36.90 17.75
C ALA A 93 3.23 -35.86 17.94
N TYR A 94 2.84 -34.60 17.80
CA TYR A 94 3.71 -33.46 18.03
C TYR A 94 3.27 -32.75 19.30
N VAL A 95 4.22 -32.43 20.17
CA VAL A 95 3.98 -31.74 21.44
C VAL A 95 4.96 -30.58 21.61
N ASP A 96 4.54 -29.58 22.39
CA ASP A 96 5.39 -28.44 22.72
C ASP A 96 6.52 -28.84 23.66
N GLN A 97 7.59 -28.04 23.69
CA GLN A 97 8.79 -28.30 24.50
C GLN A 97 8.49 -28.57 25.99
N ASN A 98 7.58 -27.82 26.60
CA ASN A 98 7.24 -27.98 28.02
C ASN A 98 6.56 -29.33 28.28
N VAL A 99 5.68 -29.77 27.38
CA VAL A 99 5.03 -31.08 27.46
C VAL A 99 6.08 -32.15 27.22
N TYR A 100 6.90 -32.02 26.17
CA TYR A 100 7.96 -32.95 25.84
C TYR A 100 8.93 -33.21 27.01
N ALA A 101 9.40 -32.15 27.68
CA ALA A 101 10.32 -32.23 28.81
C ALA A 101 9.74 -32.99 30.02
N SER A 102 8.42 -33.08 30.13
CA SER A 102 7.74 -33.81 31.21
C SER A 102 7.53 -35.30 30.90
N LEU A 103 7.78 -35.73 29.66
CA LEU A 103 7.54 -37.08 29.20
C LEU A 103 8.80 -37.97 29.33
N SER A 104 8.60 -39.28 29.44
CA SER A 104 9.69 -40.26 29.45
C SER A 104 9.21 -41.53 28.75
N GLU A 105 10.10 -42.25 28.07
CA GLU A 105 9.77 -43.52 27.42
C GLU A 105 9.23 -44.53 28.44
N GLY A 106 8.28 -45.37 28.02
CA GLY A 106 7.61 -46.35 28.87
C GLY A 106 6.56 -45.77 29.82
N LYS A 107 6.48 -44.44 30.00
CA LYS A 107 5.44 -43.83 30.84
C LYS A 107 4.07 -43.86 30.19
N SER A 108 3.05 -43.95 31.04
CA SER A 108 1.65 -43.88 30.64
C SER A 108 1.24 -42.45 30.31
N VAL A 109 0.48 -42.28 29.23
CA VAL A 109 -0.02 -40.97 28.77
C VAL A 109 -1.49 -41.08 28.37
N PRO A 110 -2.34 -40.12 28.78
CA PRO A 110 -3.75 -40.12 28.41
C PRO A 110 -3.96 -39.83 26.92
N VAL A 111 -4.76 -40.66 26.26
CA VAL A 111 -5.13 -40.58 24.84
C VAL A 111 -6.65 -40.52 24.72
N TYR A 112 -7.17 -39.55 23.96
CA TYR A 112 -8.57 -39.55 23.53
C TYR A 112 -8.73 -40.47 22.32
N ILE A 113 -9.73 -41.35 22.36
CA ILE A 113 -10.09 -42.26 21.28
C ILE A 113 -11.54 -42.02 20.90
N ALA A 114 -11.82 -41.87 19.61
CA ALA A 114 -13.18 -41.79 19.08
C ALA A 114 -13.94 -43.11 19.33
N LYS A 115 -15.26 -43.04 19.48
CA LYS A 115 -16.11 -44.23 19.73
C LYS A 115 -15.93 -45.34 18.69
N ASN A 116 -15.66 -44.98 17.44
CA ASN A 116 -15.43 -45.92 16.34
C ASN A 116 -13.97 -46.43 16.27
N GLY A 117 -13.06 -45.93 17.13
CA GLY A 117 -11.65 -46.32 17.16
C GLY A 117 -10.76 -45.72 16.08
N GLU A 118 -11.34 -45.05 15.07
CA GLU A 118 -10.60 -44.56 13.89
C GLU A 118 -9.70 -43.36 14.19
N GLN A 119 -10.12 -42.50 15.11
CA GLN A 119 -9.40 -41.29 15.47
C GLN A 119 -8.91 -41.36 16.91
N HIS A 120 -7.63 -41.10 17.10
CA HIS A 120 -7.02 -41.01 18.42
C HIS A 120 -5.89 -39.98 18.44
N ASN A 121 -5.76 -39.25 19.56
CA ASN A 121 -4.71 -38.27 19.78
C ASN A 121 -4.45 -38.08 21.29
N LEU A 122 -3.29 -37.53 21.64
CA LEU A 122 -2.95 -37.22 23.02
C LEU A 122 -3.95 -36.25 23.63
N LYS A 123 -4.31 -36.47 24.89
CA LYS A 123 -5.22 -35.58 25.64
C LYS A 123 -4.71 -34.14 25.65
N THR A 124 -3.42 -33.93 25.89
CA THR A 124 -2.78 -32.60 25.88
C THR A 124 -2.98 -31.86 24.55
N ASN A 125 -2.87 -32.57 23.42
CA ASN A 125 -3.08 -31.97 22.11
C ASN A 125 -4.54 -31.59 21.88
N ILE A 126 -5.47 -32.44 22.30
CA ILE A 126 -6.91 -32.18 22.18
C ILE A 126 -7.34 -31.03 23.10
N ASP A 127 -6.88 -31.03 24.36
CA ASP A 127 -7.16 -29.97 25.32
C ASP A 127 -6.62 -28.62 24.82
N ASN A 128 -5.39 -28.59 24.28
CA ASN A 128 -4.82 -27.40 23.67
C ASN A 128 -5.63 -26.92 22.46
N GLN A 129 -6.12 -27.84 21.62
CA GLN A 129 -6.97 -27.48 20.48
C GLN A 129 -8.34 -26.94 20.94
N LEU A 130 -8.93 -27.53 21.97
CA LEU A 130 -10.19 -27.03 22.57
C LEU A 130 -9.99 -25.64 23.19
N ALA A 131 -8.87 -25.39 23.87
CA ALA A 131 -8.51 -24.09 24.42
C ALA A 131 -8.26 -23.02 23.33
N GLN A 132 -7.84 -23.43 22.13
CA GLN A 132 -7.63 -22.54 20.98
C GLN A 132 -8.90 -22.26 20.18
N SER A 133 -10.07 -22.79 20.57
CA SER A 133 -11.33 -22.66 19.83
C SER A 133 -12.00 -21.28 19.89
N HIS A 134 -11.35 -20.28 20.49
CA HIS A 134 -11.89 -18.94 20.64
C HIS A 134 -11.78 -18.11 19.35
N LEU A 135 -12.80 -17.32 19.05
CA LEU A 135 -12.88 -16.46 17.86
C LEU A 135 -11.67 -15.51 17.73
N ILE A 136 -11.13 -15.01 18.85
CA ILE A 136 -9.95 -14.14 18.88
C ILE A 136 -8.71 -14.83 18.31
N TYR A 137 -8.53 -16.13 18.59
CA TYR A 137 -7.41 -16.91 18.04
C TYR A 137 -7.48 -16.97 16.51
N TYR A 138 -8.65 -17.30 15.94
CA TYR A 138 -8.85 -17.35 14.49
C TYR A 138 -8.75 -15.97 13.83
N LEU A 139 -9.24 -14.91 14.49
CA LEU A 139 -9.05 -13.55 14.01
C LEU A 139 -7.57 -13.20 13.87
N SER A 140 -6.75 -13.49 14.90
CA SER A 140 -5.32 -13.18 14.86
C SER A 140 -4.58 -13.95 13.75
N LYS A 141 -4.92 -15.23 13.56
CA LYS A 141 -4.35 -16.07 12.50
C LYS A 141 -4.74 -15.60 11.11
N THR A 142 -6.01 -15.26 10.94
CA THR A 142 -6.57 -14.81 9.66
C THR A 142 -6.01 -13.44 9.29
N ALA A 143 -5.87 -12.53 10.27
CA ALA A 143 -5.34 -11.18 10.06
C ALA A 143 -3.94 -11.16 9.46
N ILE A 144 -3.06 -12.11 9.84
CA ILE A 144 -1.70 -12.21 9.28
C ILE A 144 -1.72 -12.38 7.74
N ILE A 145 -2.76 -13.02 7.21
CA ILE A 145 -2.93 -13.28 5.77
C ILE A 145 -3.79 -12.20 5.12
N THR A 146 -4.91 -11.80 5.75
CA THR A 146 -5.85 -10.87 5.13
C THR A 146 -5.33 -9.44 5.08
N VAL A 147 -4.54 -8.99 6.07
CA VAL A 147 -3.94 -7.65 6.07
C VAL A 147 -3.12 -7.37 4.80
N PRO A 148 -2.12 -8.18 4.42
CA PRO A 148 -1.33 -7.93 3.22
C PRO A 148 -2.16 -8.02 1.93
N VAL A 149 -3.10 -8.96 1.84
CA VAL A 149 -4.00 -9.10 0.68
C VAL A 149 -4.86 -7.84 0.49
N PHE A 150 -5.48 -7.34 1.55
CA PHE A 150 -6.33 -6.16 1.47
C PHE A 150 -5.53 -4.88 1.28
N LEU A 151 -4.27 -4.80 1.73
CA LEU A 151 -3.37 -3.71 1.36
C LEU A 151 -3.08 -3.67 -0.15
N ILE A 152 -2.89 -4.83 -0.77
CA ILE A 152 -2.70 -4.94 -2.23
C ILE A 152 -3.99 -4.52 -2.96
N ILE A 153 -5.14 -5.06 -2.56
CA ILE A 153 -6.45 -4.70 -3.14
C ILE A 153 -6.69 -3.20 -2.99
N HIS A 154 -6.42 -2.63 -1.82
CA HIS A 154 -6.54 -1.20 -1.59
C HIS A 154 -5.67 -0.38 -2.56
N ALA A 155 -4.40 -0.78 -2.74
CA ALA A 155 -3.50 -0.11 -3.66
C ALA A 155 -3.98 -0.20 -5.12
N LEU A 156 -4.50 -1.36 -5.55
CA LEU A 156 -5.10 -1.54 -6.87
C LEU A 156 -6.35 -0.66 -7.05
N LEU A 157 -7.24 -0.62 -6.07
CA LEU A 157 -8.43 0.23 -6.09
C LEU A 157 -8.06 1.72 -6.13
N MET A 158 -7.04 2.13 -5.37
CA MET A 158 -6.48 3.48 -5.45
C MET A 158 -5.95 3.79 -6.86
N LEU A 159 -5.27 2.84 -7.50
CA LEU A 159 -4.74 3.00 -8.84
C LEU A 159 -5.85 3.07 -9.91
N ILE A 160 -6.94 2.32 -9.75
CA ILE A 160 -8.05 2.26 -10.74
C ILE A 160 -9.01 3.44 -10.54
N PHE A 161 -9.46 3.68 -9.30
CA PHE A 161 -10.56 4.61 -9.00
C PHE A 161 -10.10 6.00 -8.55
N VAL A 162 -8.92 6.12 -7.95
CA VAL A 162 -8.39 7.40 -7.42
C VAL A 162 -7.37 8.03 -8.35
N ARG A 163 -6.81 7.28 -9.32
CA ARG A 163 -5.93 7.86 -10.35
C ARG A 163 -6.71 8.86 -11.21
N THR A 164 -6.70 10.11 -10.77
CA THR A 164 -6.89 11.25 -11.65
C THR A 164 -5.83 11.11 -12.73
N ARG A 165 -6.26 10.87 -13.99
CA ARG A 165 -5.38 11.07 -15.14
C ARG A 165 -4.80 12.46 -14.94
N ALA A 166 -3.50 12.56 -14.68
CA ALA A 166 -2.98 13.84 -14.23
C ALA A 166 -2.95 14.89 -15.37
N ASN A 167 -3.46 14.55 -16.57
CA ASN A 167 -3.74 15.43 -17.72
C ASN A 167 -5.13 16.08 -17.69
N ILE A 168 -5.92 15.86 -16.64
CA ILE A 168 -7.27 16.42 -16.63
C ILE A 168 -7.20 17.88 -16.21
N LEU A 169 -7.80 18.76 -17.00
CA LEU A 169 -8.09 20.13 -16.59
C LEU A 169 -9.20 20.11 -15.54
N LEU A 170 -8.85 20.49 -14.31
CA LEU A 170 -9.78 20.50 -13.19
C LEU A 170 -10.62 21.78 -13.25
N LYS A 171 -11.84 21.68 -13.77
CA LYS A 171 -12.81 22.80 -13.80
C LYS A 171 -12.92 23.49 -12.43
N GLY A 172 -12.85 24.82 -12.42
CA GLY A 172 -12.89 25.66 -11.21
C GLY A 172 -11.54 25.88 -10.52
N PHE A 173 -10.43 25.43 -11.13
CA PHE A 173 -9.05 25.69 -10.66
C PHE A 173 -8.15 26.28 -11.74
N TYR A 174 -8.73 26.67 -12.86
CA TYR A 174 -8.09 27.44 -13.90
C TYR A 174 -9.11 28.33 -14.60
N THR A 175 -8.63 29.45 -15.13
CA THR A 175 -9.26 30.22 -16.20
C THR A 175 -8.32 30.25 -17.39
N LYS A 176 -8.62 31.07 -18.41
CA LYS A 176 -7.71 31.27 -19.55
C LYS A 176 -6.34 31.78 -19.10
N HIS A 177 -6.30 32.61 -18.06
CA HIS A 177 -5.09 33.33 -17.63
C HIS A 177 -4.75 33.14 -16.15
N SER A 178 -5.39 32.20 -15.45
CA SER A 178 -5.08 31.99 -14.03
C SER A 178 -5.18 30.52 -13.63
N TRP A 179 -4.45 30.14 -12.59
CA TRP A 179 -4.38 28.76 -12.08
C TRP A 179 -4.27 28.77 -10.57
N LEU A 180 -5.22 28.10 -9.91
CA LEU A 180 -5.27 28.00 -8.45
C LEU A 180 -4.77 26.63 -7.97
N ASN A 181 -3.66 26.62 -7.23
CA ASN A 181 -3.11 25.45 -6.58
C ASN A 181 -3.26 25.54 -5.06
N THR A 182 -4.21 24.79 -4.50
CA THR A 182 -4.40 24.78 -3.04
C THR A 182 -3.65 23.70 -2.30
N ASN A 183 -2.93 22.82 -2.99
CA ASN A 183 -2.04 21.88 -2.30
C ASN A 183 -0.80 22.62 -1.81
N ASP A 184 -0.32 23.57 -2.62
CA ASP A 184 0.84 24.40 -2.30
C ASP A 184 0.47 25.84 -1.88
N ASN A 185 -0.83 26.15 -1.77
CA ASN A 185 -1.38 27.46 -1.42
C ASN A 185 -0.85 28.61 -2.32
N VAL A 186 -0.91 28.40 -3.63
CA VAL A 186 -0.42 29.35 -4.64
C VAL A 186 -1.52 29.63 -5.66
N LEU A 187 -1.71 30.90 -5.99
CA LEU A 187 -2.48 31.38 -7.13
C LEU A 187 -1.49 31.98 -8.13
N ILE A 188 -1.58 31.56 -9.39
CA ILE A 188 -0.77 32.08 -10.49
C ILE A 188 -1.71 32.81 -11.43
N TRP A 189 -1.37 34.03 -11.80
CA TRP A 189 -2.11 34.85 -12.73
C TRP A 189 -1.18 35.35 -13.84
N LEU A 190 -1.63 35.24 -15.09
CA LEU A 190 -0.92 35.68 -16.28
C LEU A 190 -1.57 36.95 -16.79
N THR A 191 -0.75 37.98 -16.95
CA THR A 191 -1.11 39.21 -17.67
C THR A 191 -0.35 39.25 -18.99
N HIS A 192 -0.52 40.32 -19.78
CA HIS A 192 0.22 40.48 -21.05
C HIS A 192 1.73 40.66 -20.84
N SER A 193 2.15 41.24 -19.72
CA SER A 193 3.55 41.58 -19.43
C SER A 193 4.16 40.81 -18.26
N GLN A 194 3.34 40.25 -17.37
CA GLN A 194 3.81 39.67 -16.10
C GLN A 194 3.11 38.37 -15.73
N ILE A 195 3.85 37.49 -15.06
CA ILE A 195 3.32 36.35 -14.30
C ILE A 195 3.29 36.74 -12.82
N ILE A 196 2.10 36.95 -12.28
CA ILE A 196 1.88 37.29 -10.88
C ILE A 196 1.67 36.01 -10.08
N VAL A 197 2.43 35.84 -9.01
CA VAL A 197 2.33 34.68 -8.13
C VAL A 197 1.99 35.14 -6.73
N ILE A 198 0.89 34.61 -6.21
CA ILE A 198 0.34 34.94 -4.90
C ILE A 198 0.40 33.68 -4.04
N ARG A 199 1.20 33.71 -2.98
CA ARG A 199 1.21 32.67 -1.95
C ARG A 199 0.38 33.10 -0.76
N PHE A 200 -0.50 32.21 -0.32
CA PHE A 200 -1.44 32.47 0.77
C PHE A 200 -1.36 31.38 1.85
N ASP A 201 -1.99 31.64 2.99
CA ASP A 201 -2.02 30.71 4.12
C ASP A 201 -3.03 29.57 3.86
N LYS A 202 -2.68 28.35 4.30
CA LYS A 202 -3.49 27.14 4.23
C LYS A 202 -4.89 27.33 4.84
N HIS A 203 -5.02 28.14 5.88
CA HIS A 203 -6.32 28.41 6.51
C HIS A 203 -7.29 29.17 5.60
N GLN A 204 -6.78 29.91 4.62
CA GLN A 204 -7.57 30.74 3.69
C GLN A 204 -7.94 29.99 2.40
N THR A 205 -7.41 28.78 2.22
CA THR A 205 -7.59 27.94 1.03
C THR A 205 -9.05 27.68 0.66
N LYS A 206 -9.93 27.44 1.64
CA LYS A 206 -11.34 27.13 1.37
C LYS A 206 -12.08 28.35 0.84
N MET A 207 -11.88 29.50 1.50
CA MET A 207 -12.45 30.79 1.10
C MET A 207 -11.98 31.19 -0.29
N LEU A 208 -10.67 31.21 -0.54
CA LEU A 208 -10.12 31.61 -1.83
C LEU A 208 -10.59 30.69 -2.97
N ALA A 209 -10.71 29.38 -2.71
CA ALA A 209 -11.23 28.45 -3.71
C ALA A 209 -12.71 28.65 -4.04
N GLN A 210 -13.50 29.22 -3.13
CA GLN A 210 -14.90 29.57 -3.38
C GLN A 210 -14.97 30.87 -4.21
N LEU A 211 -14.28 31.92 -3.78
CA LEU A 211 -14.23 33.20 -4.48
C LEU A 211 -13.69 33.05 -5.91
N TYR A 212 -12.62 32.28 -6.08
CA TYR A 212 -12.07 31.96 -7.40
C TYR A 212 -13.06 31.19 -8.29
N GLN A 213 -13.89 30.32 -7.72
CA GLN A 213 -14.93 29.60 -8.47
C GLN A 213 -16.13 30.48 -8.82
N GLN A 214 -16.28 31.63 -8.18
CA GLN A 214 -17.26 32.66 -8.50
C GLN A 214 -16.72 33.68 -9.52
N GLU A 215 -15.51 33.45 -10.05
CA GLU A 215 -14.87 34.30 -11.06
C GLU A 215 -14.60 35.74 -10.60
N GLU A 216 -14.32 35.93 -9.29
CA GLU A 216 -13.91 37.23 -8.76
C GLU A 216 -12.59 37.73 -9.40
N CYS A 217 -12.47 39.06 -9.49
CA CYS A 217 -11.31 39.75 -10.03
C CYS A 217 -10.07 39.56 -9.15
N LEU A 218 -8.88 39.74 -9.75
CA LEU A 218 -7.61 39.54 -9.06
C LEU A 218 -7.45 40.48 -7.85
N GLU A 219 -7.86 41.74 -8.01
CA GLU A 219 -7.80 42.77 -6.97
C GLU A 219 -8.64 42.39 -5.75
N ASP A 220 -9.86 41.90 -5.98
CA ASP A 220 -10.78 41.45 -4.93
C ASP A 220 -10.22 40.23 -4.18
N LEU A 221 -9.68 39.26 -4.93
CA LEU A 221 -9.03 38.08 -4.34
C LEU A 221 -7.85 38.47 -3.45
N ILE A 222 -7.03 39.45 -3.88
CA ILE A 222 -5.90 39.96 -3.10
C ILE A 222 -6.40 40.70 -1.84
N ALA A 223 -7.42 41.54 -1.97
CA ALA A 223 -7.98 42.33 -0.87
C ALA A 223 -8.53 41.46 0.27
N LYS A 224 -9.04 40.26 -0.04
CA LYS A 224 -9.54 39.29 0.95
C LYS A 224 -8.42 38.48 1.62
N LEU A 225 -7.21 38.47 1.08
CA LEU A 225 -6.10 37.69 1.62
C LEU A 225 -5.43 38.41 2.80
N LYS A 226 -5.22 37.69 3.90
CA LYS A 226 -4.41 38.19 5.02
C LYS A 226 -2.93 37.99 4.70
N ARG A 227 -2.20 39.10 4.51
CA ARG A 227 -0.74 39.17 4.29
C ARG A 227 -0.24 38.20 3.20
N PRO A 228 -0.75 38.28 1.96
CA PRO A 228 -0.26 37.44 0.88
C PRO A 228 1.20 37.78 0.56
N ASN A 229 1.99 36.76 0.24
CA ASN A 229 3.32 36.97 -0.37
C ASN A 229 3.13 37.00 -1.88
N ILE A 230 3.28 38.19 -2.46
CA ILE A 230 3.06 38.46 -3.88
C ILE A 230 4.39 38.80 -4.52
N TYR A 231 4.70 38.14 -5.64
CA TYR A 231 5.80 38.53 -6.52
C TYR A 231 5.36 38.44 -7.97
N ALA A 232 5.88 39.35 -8.79
CA ALA A 232 5.67 39.37 -10.24
C ALA A 232 6.96 38.97 -10.95
N ILE A 233 6.80 38.26 -12.07
CA ILE A 233 7.88 37.93 -12.99
C ILE A 233 7.56 38.63 -14.30
N ASP A 234 8.37 39.61 -14.70
CA ASP A 234 8.25 40.24 -16.00
C ASP A 234 8.57 39.23 -17.11
N ILE A 235 7.68 39.11 -18.09
CA ILE A 235 7.81 38.16 -19.19
C ILE A 235 9.01 38.51 -20.08
N ALA A 236 9.31 39.81 -20.21
CA ALA A 236 10.48 40.30 -20.93
C ALA A 236 11.82 39.83 -20.32
N ASP A 237 11.85 39.61 -19.00
CA ASP A 237 13.06 39.25 -18.25
C ASP A 237 13.31 37.73 -18.20
N ILE A 238 12.41 36.93 -18.78
CA ILE A 238 12.51 35.47 -18.77
C ILE A 238 13.63 35.03 -19.72
N SER A 239 14.69 34.45 -19.14
CA SER A 239 15.85 33.91 -19.87
C SER A 239 15.67 32.43 -20.21
N ALA A 240 14.93 31.68 -19.40
CA ALA A 240 14.59 30.29 -19.69
C ALA A 240 13.30 29.81 -19.01
N ILE A 241 12.60 28.88 -19.66
CA ILE A 241 11.51 28.11 -19.07
C ILE A 241 11.78 26.62 -19.27
N GLU A 242 11.72 25.84 -18.19
CA GLU A 242 11.82 24.38 -18.23
C GLU A 242 10.57 23.69 -17.66
N SER A 243 10.00 22.77 -18.44
CA SER A 243 8.86 21.95 -18.06
C SER A 243 9.17 20.47 -18.27
N GLU A 244 9.12 19.68 -17.20
CA GLU A 244 9.20 18.22 -17.29
C GLU A 244 7.80 17.61 -17.35
N TYR A 245 7.50 16.77 -18.35
CA TYR A 245 6.17 16.22 -18.64
C TYR A 245 5.42 15.69 -17.41
N ALA A 246 6.08 14.85 -16.61
CA ALA A 246 5.50 14.18 -15.45
C ALA A 246 5.49 15.02 -14.16
N SER A 247 6.06 16.23 -14.19
CA SER A 247 6.12 17.13 -13.04
C SER A 247 5.00 18.16 -13.11
N PRO A 248 4.28 18.45 -12.00
CA PRO A 248 3.31 19.55 -11.93
C PRO A 248 4.00 20.91 -11.70
N LYS A 249 5.34 20.97 -11.80
CA LYS A 249 6.14 22.17 -11.57
C LYS A 249 6.67 22.71 -12.89
N LEU A 250 6.74 24.02 -12.98
CA LEU A 250 7.37 24.77 -14.06
C LEU A 250 8.50 25.61 -13.47
N LEU A 251 9.69 25.53 -14.06
CA LEU A 251 10.82 26.36 -13.67
C LEU A 251 10.92 27.52 -14.64
N VAL A 252 10.97 28.74 -14.11
CA VAL A 252 11.08 29.98 -14.87
C VAL A 252 12.32 30.70 -14.36
N SER A 253 13.33 30.83 -15.20
CA SER A 253 14.56 31.55 -14.90
C SER A 253 14.48 32.94 -15.52
N THR A 254 14.86 33.95 -14.74
CA THR A 254 15.18 35.29 -15.20
C THR A 254 16.70 35.46 -15.18
N THR A 255 17.18 36.62 -15.63
CA THR A 255 18.61 37.00 -15.53
C THR A 255 19.17 36.88 -14.12
N ASN A 256 18.38 37.18 -13.10
CA ASN A 256 18.86 37.28 -11.71
C ASN A 256 18.40 36.13 -10.80
N ARG A 257 17.28 35.45 -11.11
CA ARG A 257 16.66 34.47 -10.20
C ARG A 257 15.95 33.34 -10.93
N ALA A 258 15.84 32.19 -10.27
CA ALA A 258 15.01 31.09 -10.71
C ALA A 258 13.76 30.96 -9.83
N TYR A 259 12.59 30.91 -10.48
CA TYR A 259 11.28 30.76 -9.86
C TYR A 259 10.70 29.39 -10.16
N LYS A 260 10.00 28.84 -9.16
CA LYS A 260 9.34 27.55 -9.25
C LYS A 260 7.84 27.72 -9.10
N LEU A 261 7.13 27.59 -10.22
CA LEU A 261 5.68 27.66 -10.28
C LEU A 261 5.11 26.25 -10.08
N SER A 262 4.23 26.09 -9.10
CA SER A 262 3.64 24.78 -8.77
C SER A 262 2.16 24.76 -9.09
N PHE A 263 1.75 23.82 -9.93
CA PHE A 263 0.37 23.64 -10.36
C PHE A 263 -0.27 22.44 -9.66
N MET A 264 -1.60 22.41 -9.64
CA MET A 264 -2.35 21.32 -8.99
C MET A 264 -2.10 19.94 -9.65
N ASN A 265 -1.92 19.91 -10.98
CA ASN A 265 -1.58 18.71 -11.74
C ASN A 265 -0.83 19.05 -13.05
N TYR A 266 -0.37 18.04 -13.79
CA TYR A 266 0.39 18.28 -15.02
C TYR A 266 -0.47 18.85 -16.16
N GLY A 267 -1.76 18.53 -16.23
CA GLY A 267 -2.68 19.08 -17.24
C GLY A 267 -2.82 20.60 -17.11
N LEU A 268 -2.98 21.11 -15.88
CA LEU A 268 -3.06 22.53 -15.60
C LEU A 268 -1.74 23.25 -15.87
N LYS A 269 -0.60 22.62 -15.52
CA LYS A 269 0.72 23.12 -15.93
C LYS A 269 0.83 23.18 -17.45
N HIS A 270 0.39 22.15 -18.18
CA HIS A 270 0.48 22.12 -19.64
C HIS A 270 -0.37 23.25 -20.25
N HIS A 271 -1.58 23.46 -19.76
CA HIS A 271 -2.41 24.61 -20.16
C HIS A 271 -1.75 25.95 -19.80
N ALA A 272 -1.15 26.08 -18.63
CA ALA A 272 -0.44 27.31 -18.26
C ALA A 272 0.75 27.57 -19.18
N LEU A 273 1.50 26.51 -19.50
CA LEU A 273 2.64 26.58 -20.39
C LEU A 273 2.24 27.02 -21.80
N THR A 274 1.13 26.50 -22.35
CA THR A 274 0.66 26.92 -23.67
C THR A 274 0.24 28.38 -23.71
N GLN A 275 -0.34 28.92 -22.63
CA GLN A 275 -0.69 30.33 -22.53
C GLN A 275 0.53 31.23 -22.31
N ILE A 276 1.47 30.82 -21.45
CA ILE A 276 2.71 31.56 -21.22
C ILE A 276 3.54 31.61 -22.49
N ALA A 277 3.66 30.48 -23.20
CA ALA A 277 4.45 30.38 -24.43
C ALA A 277 3.99 31.32 -25.54
N GLN A 278 2.71 31.72 -25.57
CA GLN A 278 2.19 32.70 -26.52
C GLN A 278 2.71 34.11 -26.29
N ASN A 279 3.09 34.44 -25.05
CA ASN A 279 3.55 35.77 -24.67
C ASN A 279 5.07 35.83 -24.48
N LEU A 280 5.79 34.72 -24.68
CA LEU A 280 7.23 34.68 -24.46
C LEU A 280 8.00 35.56 -25.46
N PRO A 281 9.16 36.10 -25.05
CA PRO A 281 10.05 36.82 -25.96
C PRO A 281 10.44 35.97 -27.17
N ALA A 282 10.43 36.57 -28.37
CA ALA A 282 10.71 35.88 -29.63
C ALA A 282 12.14 35.30 -29.73
N HIS A 283 13.08 35.77 -28.89
CA HIS A 283 14.46 35.30 -28.87
C HIS A 283 14.65 33.95 -28.17
N LEU A 284 13.63 33.43 -27.48
CA LEU A 284 13.69 32.13 -26.82
C LEU A 284 13.38 30.99 -27.80
N ILE A 285 14.34 30.09 -28.00
CA ILE A 285 14.16 28.94 -28.89
C ILE A 285 13.51 27.80 -28.12
N HIS A 286 12.41 27.28 -28.68
CA HIS A 286 11.73 26.11 -28.15
C HIS A 286 12.46 24.82 -28.57
N SER A 287 12.81 23.99 -27.60
CA SER A 287 13.38 22.67 -27.80
C SER A 287 12.61 21.62 -27.00
N ILE A 288 12.37 20.47 -27.63
CA ILE A 288 11.74 19.31 -26.99
C ILE A 288 12.80 18.22 -26.90
N ASN A 289 13.24 17.90 -25.68
CA ASN A 289 14.13 16.80 -25.44
C ASN A 289 13.36 15.58 -24.93
N LYS A 290 13.34 14.50 -25.71
CA LYS A 290 12.73 13.23 -25.34
C LYS A 290 13.77 12.38 -24.61
N LYS A 291 13.67 12.28 -23.28
CA LYS A 291 14.55 11.40 -22.50
C LYS A 291 14.17 9.93 -22.72
N SER A 292 15.19 9.06 -22.75
CA SER A 292 14.99 7.61 -22.85
C SER A 292 14.16 7.06 -21.69
N ARG A 293 13.09 6.32 -22.01
CA ARG A 293 12.19 5.66 -21.04
C ARG A 293 12.96 4.64 -20.19
N ILE A 294 13.96 3.99 -20.78
CA ILE A 294 14.78 2.95 -20.14
C ILE A 294 15.59 3.52 -18.98
N MET A 295 16.19 4.71 -19.15
CA MET A 295 16.94 5.39 -18.08
C MET A 295 16.08 5.73 -16.85
N GLY A 296 14.78 5.97 -17.04
CA GLY A 296 13.85 6.22 -15.93
C GLY A 296 13.40 4.95 -15.21
N PHE A 297 13.39 3.83 -15.91
CA PHE A 297 12.99 2.51 -15.39
C PHE A 297 14.10 1.83 -14.61
N LEU A 298 15.35 1.94 -15.08
CA LEU A 298 16.51 1.19 -14.57
C LEU A 298 16.67 1.19 -13.04
N PRO A 299 16.64 2.32 -12.30
CA PRO A 299 16.83 2.30 -10.85
C PRO A 299 15.70 1.55 -10.12
N TRP A 300 14.47 1.59 -10.64
CA TRP A 300 13.35 0.87 -10.05
C TRP A 300 13.40 -0.61 -10.38
N PHE A 301 13.91 -0.97 -11.56
CA PHE A 301 14.16 -2.35 -11.94
C PHE A 301 15.26 -3.00 -11.09
N LEU A 302 16.38 -2.30 -10.87
CA LEU A 302 17.46 -2.79 -10.01
C LEU A 302 16.95 -3.03 -8.58
N LEU A 303 16.18 -2.08 -8.03
CA LEU A 303 15.56 -2.22 -6.72
C LEU A 303 14.54 -3.38 -6.69
N SER A 304 13.84 -3.62 -7.81
CA SER A 304 12.91 -4.74 -7.99
C SER A 304 13.62 -6.09 -7.93
N VAL A 305 14.74 -6.23 -8.66
CA VAL A 305 15.58 -7.43 -8.67
C VAL A 305 16.15 -7.69 -7.27
N LEU A 306 16.58 -6.64 -6.57
CA LEU A 306 17.14 -6.74 -5.23
C LEU A 306 16.10 -7.21 -4.20
N CYS A 307 14.85 -6.74 -4.31
CA CYS A 307 13.75 -7.25 -3.49
C CYS A 307 13.45 -8.73 -3.76
N VAL A 308 13.49 -9.19 -5.01
CA VAL A 308 13.28 -10.60 -5.36
C VAL A 308 14.42 -11.47 -4.81
N ALA A 309 15.68 -11.01 -4.95
CA ALA A 309 16.83 -11.70 -4.38
C ALA A 309 16.74 -11.82 -2.85
N ALA A 310 16.29 -10.75 -2.16
CA ALA A 310 16.07 -10.79 -0.71
C ALA A 310 14.96 -11.78 -0.32
N VAL A 311 13.86 -11.84 -1.07
CA VAL A 311 12.78 -12.81 -0.84
C VAL A 311 13.28 -14.25 -0.96
N LEU A 312 14.13 -14.55 -1.95
CA LEU A 312 14.65 -15.90 -2.18
C LEU A 312 15.60 -16.37 -1.06
N GLN A 313 16.26 -15.45 -0.34
CA GLN A 313 17.15 -15.78 0.78
C GLN A 313 16.45 -15.88 2.14
N LEU A 314 15.20 -15.39 2.24
CA LEU A 314 14.46 -15.39 3.48
C LEU A 314 13.69 -16.69 3.68
N ASN A 315 13.89 -17.33 4.83
CA ASN A 315 13.12 -18.53 5.21
C ASN A 315 11.81 -18.19 5.97
N ASN A 316 11.54 -16.89 6.16
CA ASN A 316 10.39 -16.40 6.91
C ASN A 316 9.27 -15.93 5.97
N HIS A 317 8.22 -16.74 5.86
CA HIS A 317 7.05 -16.50 5.02
C HIS A 317 6.32 -15.18 5.30
N ALA A 318 6.28 -14.72 6.56
CA ALA A 318 5.67 -13.43 6.88
C ALA A 318 6.47 -12.27 6.29
N LEU A 319 7.80 -12.36 6.35
CA LEU A 319 8.71 -11.35 5.80
C LEU A 319 8.67 -11.33 4.27
N ILE A 320 8.57 -12.51 3.64
CA ILE A 320 8.35 -12.66 2.19
C ILE A 320 7.08 -11.92 1.76
N ILE A 321 5.96 -12.14 2.47
CA ILE A 321 4.67 -11.50 2.15
C ILE A 321 4.77 -9.97 2.30
N ILE A 322 5.45 -9.47 3.34
CA ILE A 322 5.66 -8.03 3.54
C ILE A 322 6.49 -7.43 2.40
N ILE A 323 7.59 -8.07 2.01
CA ILE A 323 8.44 -7.57 0.91
C ILE A 323 7.68 -7.63 -0.42
N ALA A 324 6.94 -8.71 -0.68
CA ALA A 324 6.09 -8.83 -1.86
C ALA A 324 5.01 -7.73 -1.90
N ALA A 325 4.39 -7.40 -0.76
CA ALA A 325 3.44 -6.30 -0.68
C ALA A 325 4.12 -4.94 -0.94
N ILE A 326 5.31 -4.68 -0.38
CA ILE A 326 6.08 -3.46 -0.67
C ILE A 326 6.41 -3.36 -2.16
N PHE A 327 6.80 -4.47 -2.78
CA PHE A 327 7.10 -4.55 -4.20
C PHE A 327 5.87 -4.16 -5.05
N ILE A 328 4.72 -4.80 -4.81
CA ILE A 328 3.49 -4.57 -5.57
C ILE A 328 2.95 -3.15 -5.35
N ILE A 329 3.03 -2.62 -4.13
CA ILE A 329 2.42 -1.34 -3.76
C ILE A 329 3.30 -0.15 -4.15
N LYS A 330 4.63 -0.25 -4.03
CA LYS A 330 5.53 0.90 -4.20
C LYS A 330 6.42 0.82 -5.43
N LEU A 331 6.96 -0.36 -5.74
CA LEU A 331 7.95 -0.52 -6.81
C LEU A 331 7.28 -0.72 -8.16
N LEU A 332 6.39 -1.71 -8.26
CA LEU A 332 5.73 -2.07 -9.51
C LEU A 332 4.99 -0.88 -10.17
N PRO A 333 4.24 -0.03 -9.43
CA PRO A 333 3.55 1.10 -10.03
C PRO A 333 4.53 2.15 -10.57
N LYS A 334 5.70 2.32 -9.92
CA LYS A 334 6.75 3.25 -10.38
C LYS A 334 7.45 2.71 -11.63
N CYS A 335 7.75 1.42 -11.67
CA CYS A 335 8.28 0.76 -12.86
C CYS A 335 7.36 0.96 -14.07
N ILE A 336 6.07 0.65 -13.91
CA ILE A 336 5.05 0.85 -14.95
C ILE A 336 4.96 2.32 -15.33
N PHE A 337 4.96 3.24 -14.35
CA PHE A 337 4.89 4.67 -14.62
C PHE A 337 6.04 5.16 -15.50
N HIS A 338 7.28 4.75 -15.20
CA HIS A 338 8.45 5.20 -15.94
C HIS A 338 8.59 4.56 -17.32
N ILE A 339 8.07 3.35 -17.52
CA ILE A 339 8.00 2.70 -18.84
C ILE A 339 6.91 3.34 -19.71
N CYS A 340 5.73 3.57 -19.14
CA CYS A 340 4.56 4.02 -19.90
C CYS A 340 4.49 5.54 -20.10
N SER A 341 5.19 6.33 -19.29
CA SER A 341 5.13 7.79 -19.39
C SER A 341 6.30 8.33 -20.23
N PRO A 342 6.05 9.06 -21.32
CA PRO A 342 7.12 9.75 -22.02
C PRO A 342 7.72 10.82 -21.10
N ARG A 343 9.05 10.82 -20.94
CA ARG A 343 9.78 11.89 -20.27
C ARG A 343 10.18 12.93 -21.31
N GLU A 344 9.26 13.84 -21.59
CA GLU A 344 9.55 15.01 -22.42
C GLU A 344 9.93 16.17 -21.52
N VAL A 345 11.05 16.82 -21.83
CA VAL A 345 11.43 18.09 -21.23
C VAL A 345 11.28 19.14 -22.31
N GLN A 346 10.35 20.07 -22.11
CA GLN A 346 10.17 21.24 -22.96
C GLN A 346 10.99 22.38 -22.38
N ARG A 347 11.82 23.00 -23.22
CA ARG A 347 12.68 24.12 -22.83
C ARG A 347 12.52 25.28 -23.80
N TRP A 348 12.40 26.47 -23.25
CA TRP A 348 12.60 27.74 -23.95
C TRP A 348 13.87 28.35 -23.36
N ARG A 349 14.87 28.65 -24.17
CA ARG A 349 16.10 29.29 -23.72
C ARG A 349 16.76 30.06 -24.85
N ILE A 350 17.60 31.02 -24.49
CA ILE A 350 18.55 31.62 -25.42
C ILE A 350 19.51 30.51 -25.90
N PRO A 351 19.80 30.39 -27.21
CA PRO A 351 20.77 29.42 -27.69
C PRO A 351 22.14 29.68 -27.04
N ASP A 352 22.76 28.62 -26.52
CA ASP A 352 24.16 28.65 -26.12
C ASP A 352 24.98 28.83 -27.42
N ILE A 353 25.65 29.97 -27.58
CA ILE A 353 26.57 30.24 -28.72
C ILE A 353 27.89 29.53 -28.48
#